data_AF-A0A434MQS1-F1
#
_entry.id   AF-A0A434MQS1-F1
#
_cell.length_a   1.000
_cell.length_b   1.000
_cell.length_c   1.000
_cell.angle_alpha   90.00
_cell.angle_beta   90.00
_cell.angle_gamma   90.00
#
_symmetry.space_group_name_H-M   'P 1'
#
loop_
_entity.id
_entity.type
_entity.pdbx_description
1 polymer ?
#
loop_
_entity_poly.entity_id
_entity_poly.type
_entity_poly.pdbx_seq_one_letter_code
_entity_poly.pdbx_strand_id
1 'polypeptide(L)' 'GVPLEPATADTLDSIAAEMGIGRSDLIQIVLREWLETNAYLPLRAIDEESETDGSA' A
#
# COMPACT_ATOMS: atom_id res chain seq x y z
N GLY A 1 -4.79 -7.44 10.66
CA GLY A 1 -3.46 -6.80 10.62
C GLY A 1 -2.81 -7.14 9.28
N VAL A 2 -1.88 -6.31 8.80
CA VAL A 2 -1.15 -6.59 7.55
C VAL A 2 -0.21 -7.79 7.79
N PRO A 3 -0.30 -8.86 6.99
CA PRO A 3 0.65 -9.97 7.08
C PRO A 3 2.00 -9.51 6.55
N LEU A 4 3.04 -9.63 7.39
CA LEU A 4 4.40 -9.21 7.07
C LEU A 4 5.34 -10.40 7.27
N GLU A 5 6.40 -10.46 6.46
CA GLU A 5 7.48 -11.39 6.71
C GLU A 5 8.11 -11.09 8.08
N PRO A 6 8.56 -12.11 8.84
CA PRO A 6 9.07 -11.92 10.19
C PRO A 6 10.19 -10.87 10.28
N ALA A 7 11.14 -10.91 9.35
CA ALA A 7 12.24 -9.94 9.30
C ALA A 7 11.76 -8.49 9.07
N THR A 8 10.74 -8.31 8.24
CA THR A 8 10.13 -6.99 8.01
C THR A 8 9.37 -6.51 9.24
N ALA A 9 8.65 -7.39 9.93
CA ALA A 9 7.96 -7.06 11.16
C ALA A 9 8.94 -6.62 12.26
N ASP A 10 10.03 -7.38 12.46
CA ASP A 10 11.07 -7.07 13.46
C ASP A 10 11.78 -5.74 13.18
N THR A 11 12.02 -5.45 11.89
CA THR A 11 12.61 -4.16 11.47
C THR A 11 11.66 -3.00 11.78
N LEU A 12 10.37 -3.15 11.44
CA LEU A 12 9.37 -2.12 11.73
C LEU A 12 9.17 -1.91 13.23
N ASP A 13 9.28 -2.97 14.05
CA ASP A 13 9.23 -2.85 15.50
C ASP A 13 10.42 -2.08 16.07
N SER A 14 11.62 -2.31 15.52
CA SER A 14 12.82 -1.58 15.93
C SER A 14 12.72 -0.09 15.59
N ILE A 15 12.25 0.24 14.39
CA ILE A 15 12.05 1.63 13.95
C ILE A 15 10.94 2.30 14.77
N ALA A 16 9.83 1.61 15.01
CA ALA A 16 8.73 2.13 15.81
C ALA A 16 9.16 2.42 17.25
N ALA A 17 9.97 1.54 17.84
CA ALA A 17 10.55 1.74 19.16
C ALA A 17 11.50 2.95 19.21
N GLU A 18 12.35 3.13 18.19
CA GLU A 18 13.24 4.29 18.06
C GLU A 18 12.46 5.60 17.93
N MET A 19 11.35 5.59 17.19
CA MET A 19 10.48 6.75 17.00
C MET A 19 9.50 6.97 18.17
N GLY A 20 9.41 6.03 19.11
CA GLY A 20 8.48 6.10 20.24
C GLY A 20 7.00 6.03 19.84
N ILE A 21 6.67 5.41 18.70
CA ILE A 21 5.31 5.27 18.18
C ILE A 21 4.91 3.81 18.05
N GLY A 22 3.61 3.53 17.86
CA GLY A 22 3.15 2.17 17.59
C GLY A 22 3.55 1.71 16.19
N ARG A 23 3.83 0.40 16.03
CA ARG A 23 4.07 -0.21 14.70
C ARG A 23 2.94 0.08 13.70
N SER A 24 1.69 0.11 14.17
CA SER A 24 0.54 0.44 13.32
C SER A 24 0.57 1.89 12.84
N ASP A 25 1.02 2.82 13.68
CA ASP A 25 1.14 4.24 13.33
C ASP A 25 2.28 4.45 12.32
N LEU A 26 3.41 3.77 12.52
CA LEU A 26 4.51 3.77 11.57
C LEU A 26 4.07 3.27 10.19
N ILE A 27 3.32 2.16 10.13
CA ILE A 27 2.78 1.63 8.86
C ILE A 27 1.86 2.64 8.19
N GLN A 28 1.00 3.34 8.95
CA GLN A 28 0.12 4.39 8.42
C GLN A 28 0.91 5.56 7.83
N ILE A 29 1.99 5.98 8.49
CA ILE A 29 2.87 7.06 8.02
C ILE A 29 3.55 6.65 6.71
N VAL A 30 4.20 5.47 6.70
CA VAL A 30 4.90 4.97 5.50
C VAL A 30 3.96 4.84 4.31
N LEU A 31 2.76 4.28 4.52
CA LEU A 31 1.78 4.15 3.45
C LEU A 31 1.27 5.51 2.96
N ARG A 32 1.03 6.47 3.86
CA ARG A 32 0.63 7.84 3.49
C ARG A 32 1.69 8.51 2.64
N GLU A 33 2.93 8.56 3.12
CA GLU A 33 4.04 9.21 2.43
C GLU A 33 4.30 8.57 1.07
N TRP A 34 4.23 7.24 1.01
CA TRP A 34 4.36 6.52 -0.24
C TRP A 34 3.23 6.88 -1.22
N LEU A 35 1.97 6.94 -0.77
CA LEU A 35 0.82 7.30 -1.63
C LEU A 35 0.90 8.75 -2.12
N GLU A 36 1.31 9.69 -1.27
CA GLU A 36 1.50 11.10 -1.62
C GLU A 36 2.64 11.28 -2.63
N THR A 37 3.75 10.55 -2.45
CA THR A 37 4.92 10.62 -3.34
C THR A 37 4.69 9.91 -4.66
N ASN A 38 4.01 8.76 -4.65
CA ASN A 38 3.88 7.90 -5.82
C ASN A 38 2.60 8.14 -6.62
N ALA A 39 1.83 9.19 -6.29
CA ALA A 39 0.60 9.62 -6.97
C ALA A 39 -0.20 8.41 -7.46
N TYR A 40 -0.74 7.62 -6.52
CA TYR A 40 -1.62 6.52 -6.88
C TYR A 40 -2.86 7.10 -7.56
N LEU A 41 -2.78 7.22 -8.89
CA LEU A 41 -3.94 7.34 -9.76
C LEU A 41 -4.84 6.16 -9.40
N PRO A 42 -6.15 6.37 -9.15
CA PRO A 42 -7.06 5.28 -8.87
C PRO A 42 -6.87 4.21 -9.95
N LEU A 43 -6.52 2.99 -9.51
CA LEU A 43 -6.30 1.84 -10.36
C LEU A 43 -7.56 1.64 -11.23
N ARG A 44 -7.49 2.18 -12.45
CA ARG A 44 -8.45 2.06 -13.54
C ARG A 44 -9.90 2.39 -13.15
N ALA A 45 -10.42 3.49 -13.70
CA ALA A 45 -11.64 3.33 -14.49
C ALA A 45 -11.30 2.24 -15.52
N ILE A 46 -11.55 0.97 -15.17
CA ILE A 46 -11.59 -0.09 -16.14
C ILE A 46 -12.84 0.29 -16.88
N ASP A 47 -12.67 1.00 -17.99
CA ASP A 47 -13.74 1.20 -18.93
C ASP A 47 -14.31 -0.18 -19.20
N GLU A 48 -15.54 -0.38 -18.79
CA GLU A 48 -16.35 -1.55 -19.11
C GLU A 48 -16.67 -1.51 -20.61
N GLU A 49 -15.69 -1.32 -21.49
CA GLU A 49 -15.86 -1.59 -22.91
C GLU A 49 -15.47 -3.05 -23.16
N SER A 50 -16.23 -3.92 -22.51
CA SER A 50 -16.45 -5.28 -22.99
C SER A 50 -17.48 -5.21 -24.13
N GLU A 51 -17.15 -4.51 -25.22
CA GLU A 51 -17.79 -4.76 -26.50
C GLU A 51 -16.93 -5.77 -27.25
N THR A 52 -17.24 -7.04 -27.03
CA THR A 52 -16.95 -8.05 -28.04
C THR A 52 -17.77 -7.73 -29.28
N ASP A 53 -17.26 -6.92 -30.20
CA ASP A 53 -17.78 -6.93 -31.56
C ASP A 53 -17.18 -8.14 -32.28
N GLY A 54 -17.83 -9.28 -32.07
CA GLY A 54 -17.67 -10.41 -32.97
C GLY A 54 -18.31 -10.05 -34.30
N SER A 55 -17.48 -9.78 -35.31
CA SER A 55 -17.95 -9.78 -36.70
C SER A 55 -16.88 -10.33 -37.65
N ALA A 56 -17.29 -11.42 -38.31
CA ALA A 56 -16.76 -12.09 -39.50
C ALA A 56 -15.46 -12.92 -39.37
#